data_AF-A0A7S1ZRB4-F1
#
_entry.id   AF-A0A7S1ZRB4-F1
#
_cell.length_a   1.000
_cell.length_b   1.000
_cell.length_c   1.000
_cell.angle_alpha   90.00
_cell.angle_beta   90.00
_cell.angle_gamma   90.00
#
_symmetry.space_group_name_H-M   'P 1'
#
loop_
_entity.id
_entity.type
_entity.pdbx_description
1 polymer ?
#
loop_
_entity_poly.entity_id
_entity_poly.type
_entity_poly.pdbx_seq_one_letter_code
_entity_poly.pdbx_strand_id
1 'polypeptide(L)'
;GMDPRVKELAEMGDTIEIVVISNPLFVEEVNKSCSDEQRKEYIAQLKDSLRKINRRRPKLAIACGYIDESSQKLLAKVNETIPVVLCDGKEFFSFWICGAQGLVLRSSDLLAQEDEDNRKVKNGSWGETTQMAWLREQLEQSRVAGHHAFAFLDSDPRELPDSLLKKLARGKTLCLFGVSNRGSLDYDGSFSFDGKLDEEEDDNCEKGRNSKDASVEVDKEEKENDDGGGDDSSVESVGEKAHTMKIASTNDVRLRCLTLEEYGVWKPKDI
;
A
#
# COMPACT_ATOMS: atom_id res chain seq x y z
N GLY A 1 17.57 6.14 -35.28
CA GLY A 1 17.51 6.13 -33.80
C GLY A 1 16.17 6.68 -33.39
N MET A 2 15.43 5.96 -32.56
CA MET A 2 14.17 6.46 -32.00
C MET A 2 14.44 7.67 -31.11
N ASP A 3 13.58 8.68 -31.16
CA ASP A 3 13.67 9.87 -30.30
C ASP A 3 13.70 9.41 -28.82
N PRO A 4 14.64 9.90 -27.99
CA PRO A 4 14.72 9.55 -26.57
C PRO A 4 13.38 9.69 -25.83
N ARG A 5 12.53 10.66 -26.21
CA ARG A 5 11.20 10.87 -25.63
C ARG A 5 10.19 9.82 -26.06
N VAL A 6 10.30 9.33 -27.30
CA VAL A 6 9.48 8.22 -27.82
C VAL A 6 9.94 6.90 -27.21
N LYS A 7 11.23 6.77 -26.90
CA LYS A 7 11.80 5.64 -26.19
C LYS A 7 11.36 5.61 -24.73
N GLU A 8 11.36 6.75 -24.04
CA GLU A 8 10.82 6.92 -22.69
C GLU A 8 9.30 6.63 -22.65
N LEU A 9 8.53 7.13 -23.63
CA LEU A 9 7.09 6.83 -23.75
C LEU A 9 6.80 5.36 -24.09
N ALA A 10 7.71 4.67 -24.79
CA ALA A 10 7.57 3.24 -25.12
C ALA A 10 8.02 2.32 -23.97
N GLU A 11 8.99 2.75 -23.15
CA GLU A 11 9.43 2.07 -21.92
C GLU A 11 8.48 2.36 -20.74
N MET A 12 7.68 3.44 -20.79
CA MET A 12 6.54 3.70 -19.88
C MET A 12 5.29 2.85 -20.17
N GLY A 13 5.41 1.82 -21.02
CA GLY A 13 4.34 0.84 -21.24
C GLY A 13 3.91 0.21 -19.91
N ASP A 14 2.69 0.52 -19.49
CA ASP A 14 1.98 -0.07 -18.35
C ASP A 14 2.51 0.26 -16.94
N THR A 15 3.18 1.40 -16.74
CA THR A 15 3.47 1.88 -15.36
C THR A 15 2.21 2.45 -14.69
N ILE A 16 1.76 1.83 -13.59
CA ILE A 16 0.66 2.32 -12.75
C ILE A 16 1.22 3.38 -11.78
N GLU A 17 0.98 4.66 -12.07
CA GLU A 17 1.39 5.74 -11.15
C GLU A 17 0.29 5.99 -10.10
N ILE A 18 0.67 5.89 -8.82
CA ILE A 18 -0.08 6.37 -7.67
C ILE A 18 0.69 7.57 -7.10
N VAL A 19 0.00 8.68 -6.82
CA VAL A 19 0.65 9.86 -6.25
C VAL A 19 0.18 10.07 -4.82
N VAL A 20 1.12 10.17 -3.88
CA VAL A 20 0.81 10.60 -2.51
C VAL A 20 1.00 12.11 -2.43
N ILE A 21 -0.12 12.81 -2.25
CA ILE A 21 -0.20 14.25 -2.08
C ILE A 21 0.22 14.58 -0.65
N SER A 22 1.17 15.49 -0.57
CA SER A 22 1.64 16.05 0.69
C SER A 22 1.58 17.56 0.64
N ASN A 23 1.33 18.15 1.81
CA ASN A 23 1.41 19.59 2.01
C ASN A 23 1.72 19.89 3.48
N PRO A 24 2.44 20.98 3.82
CA PRO A 24 2.60 21.40 5.21
C PRO A 24 1.26 21.61 5.94
N LEU A 25 0.20 22.02 5.24
CA LEU A 25 -1.14 22.16 5.83
C LEU A 25 -1.78 20.82 6.20
N PHE A 26 -1.20 19.69 5.77
CA PHE A 26 -1.66 18.36 6.17
C PHE A 26 -1.11 17.91 7.54
N VAL A 27 -0.23 18.71 8.14
CA VAL A 27 0.20 18.54 9.53
C VAL A 27 -0.65 19.48 10.38
N GLU A 28 -1.45 18.93 11.30
CA GLU A 28 -2.44 19.70 12.06
C GLU A 28 -1.81 20.85 12.85
N GLU A 29 -0.67 20.61 13.49
CA GLU A 29 0.04 21.61 14.28
C GLU A 29 0.56 22.75 13.40
N VAL A 30 1.05 22.43 12.20
CA VAL A 30 1.53 23.43 11.23
C VAL A 30 0.34 24.25 10.71
N ASN A 31 -0.77 23.61 10.36
CA ASN A 31 -1.97 24.28 9.87
C ASN A 31 -2.50 25.28 10.92
N LYS A 32 -2.57 24.85 12.19
CA LYS A 32 -3.06 25.69 13.30
C LYS A 32 -2.11 26.81 13.72
N SER A 33 -0.80 26.67 13.51
CA SER A 33 0.21 27.64 13.97
C SER A 33 0.77 28.55 12.88
N CYS A 34 0.49 28.29 11.60
CA CYS A 34 1.00 29.10 10.50
C CYS A 34 0.37 30.50 10.43
N SER A 35 1.15 31.49 9.98
CA SER A 35 0.64 32.84 9.70
C SER A 35 -0.22 32.85 8.43
N ASP A 36 -0.99 33.92 8.22
CA ASP A 36 -1.78 34.10 7.00
C ASP A 36 -0.92 34.12 5.73
N GLU A 37 0.29 34.68 5.80
CA GLU A 37 1.26 34.70 4.71
C GLU A 37 1.75 33.29 4.39
N GLN A 38 2.14 32.52 5.42
CA GLN A 38 2.58 31.12 5.26
C GLN A 38 1.46 30.26 4.71
N ARG A 39 0.23 30.43 5.20
CA ARG A 39 -0.94 29.69 4.71
C ARG A 39 -1.20 29.96 3.23
N LYS A 40 -1.09 31.21 2.78
CA LYS A 40 -1.20 31.57 1.36
C LYS A 40 -0.13 30.88 0.52
N GLU A 41 1.10 30.84 1.02
CA GLU A 41 2.22 30.16 0.36
C GLU A 41 1.94 28.65 0.24
N TYR A 42 1.58 27.97 1.34
CA TYR A 42 1.30 26.54 1.34
C TYR A 42 0.10 26.17 0.45
N ILE A 43 -0.94 27.02 0.39
CA ILE A 43 -2.04 26.85 -0.56
C ILE A 43 -1.56 27.01 -2.02
N ALA A 44 -0.65 27.95 -2.30
CA ALA A 44 -0.08 28.11 -3.63
C ALA A 44 0.75 26.89 -4.04
N GLN A 45 1.55 26.35 -3.11
CA GLN A 45 2.29 25.09 -3.30
C GLN A 45 1.34 23.92 -3.57
N LEU A 46 0.28 23.75 -2.77
CA LEU A 46 -0.73 22.71 -2.99
C LEU A 46 -1.36 22.83 -4.39
N LYS A 47 -1.78 24.03 -4.79
CA LYS A 47 -2.32 24.27 -6.14
C LYS A 47 -1.33 23.95 -7.25
N ASP A 48 -0.03 24.18 -7.05
CA ASP A 48 1.00 23.80 -8.01
C ASP A 48 1.15 22.27 -8.11
N SER A 49 1.20 21.57 -6.98
CA SER A 49 1.23 20.11 -6.91
C SER A 49 0.00 19.49 -7.59
N LEU A 50 -1.19 19.99 -7.31
CA LEU A 50 -2.44 19.53 -7.94
C LEU A 50 -2.46 19.79 -9.45
N ARG A 51 -1.93 20.93 -9.91
CA ARG A 51 -1.76 21.19 -11.36
C ARG A 51 -0.81 20.20 -12.02
N LYS A 52 0.27 19.79 -11.35
CA LYS A 52 1.20 18.76 -11.85
C LYS A 52 0.52 17.39 -11.91
N ILE A 53 -0.22 17.01 -10.87
CA ILE A 53 -0.99 15.76 -10.82
C ILE A 53 -2.01 15.70 -11.98
N ASN A 54 -2.80 16.74 -12.19
CA ASN A 54 -3.77 16.81 -13.28
C ASN A 54 -3.13 16.69 -14.68
N ARG A 55 -1.88 17.13 -14.84
CA ARG A 55 -1.14 16.97 -16.10
C ARG A 55 -0.62 15.55 -16.29
N ARG A 56 -0.12 14.92 -15.23
CA ARG A 56 0.42 13.55 -15.26
C ARG A 56 -0.67 12.49 -15.35
N ARG A 57 -1.86 12.77 -14.81
CA ARG A 57 -3.01 11.84 -14.75
C ARG A 57 -2.63 10.46 -14.20
N PRO A 58 -2.09 10.40 -12.96
CA PRO A 58 -1.90 9.12 -12.28
C PRO A 58 -3.23 8.37 -12.15
N LYS A 59 -3.15 7.06 -11.91
CA LYS A 59 -4.33 6.20 -11.73
C LYS A 59 -5.08 6.50 -10.44
N LEU A 60 -4.36 6.99 -9.43
CA LEU A 60 -4.88 7.33 -8.12
C LEU A 60 -4.03 8.44 -7.50
N ALA A 61 -4.67 9.33 -6.76
CA ALA A 61 -4.00 10.23 -5.84
C ALA A 61 -4.48 9.98 -4.40
N ILE A 62 -3.59 10.09 -3.43
CA ILE A 62 -3.88 9.81 -2.02
C ILE A 62 -3.40 10.99 -1.19
N ALA A 63 -4.24 11.59 -0.37
CA ALA A 63 -3.86 12.64 0.57
C ALA A 63 -3.91 12.10 2.00
N CYS A 64 -2.78 12.16 2.69
CA CYS A 64 -2.63 11.69 4.07
C CYS A 64 -2.50 12.89 5.03
N GLY A 65 -3.06 12.75 6.23
CA GLY A 65 -2.92 13.73 7.31
C GLY A 65 -4.16 14.59 7.54
N TYR A 66 -3.98 15.70 8.25
CA TYR A 66 -5.05 16.63 8.58
C TYR A 66 -5.55 17.40 7.36
N ILE A 67 -6.80 17.19 6.93
CA ILE A 67 -7.37 17.87 5.77
C ILE A 67 -8.44 18.88 6.20
N ASP A 68 -8.08 20.16 6.19
CA ASP A 68 -9.02 21.26 6.45
C ASP A 68 -10.00 21.48 5.29
N GLU A 69 -11.08 22.23 5.54
CA GLU A 69 -12.13 22.47 4.54
C GLU A 69 -11.59 23.14 3.26
N SER A 70 -10.59 24.02 3.40
CA SER A 70 -9.95 24.71 2.28
C SER A 70 -9.19 23.73 1.39
N SER A 71 -8.41 22.83 1.98
CA SER A 71 -7.66 21.79 1.26
C SER A 71 -8.60 20.76 0.66
N GLN A 72 -9.65 20.36 1.38
CA GLN A 72 -10.68 19.46 0.88
C GLN A 72 -11.35 20.00 -0.40
N LYS A 73 -11.68 21.30 -0.43
CA LYS A 73 -12.23 21.96 -1.64
C LYS A 73 -11.26 21.95 -2.83
N LEU A 74 -9.95 21.99 -2.59
CA LEU A 74 -8.93 21.91 -3.64
C LEU A 74 -8.77 20.48 -4.15
N LEU A 75 -8.74 19.50 -3.25
CA LEU A 75 -8.65 18.08 -3.57
C LEU A 75 -9.89 17.58 -4.32
N ALA A 76 -11.08 18.05 -3.95
CA ALA A 76 -12.33 17.73 -4.64
C ALA A 76 -12.31 18.09 -6.14
N LYS A 77 -11.64 19.19 -6.52
CA LYS A 77 -11.49 19.57 -7.94
C LYS A 77 -10.59 18.63 -8.72
N VAL A 78 -9.59 18.04 -8.07
CA VAL A 78 -8.76 17.01 -8.70
C VAL A 78 -9.56 15.72 -8.86
N ASN A 79 -10.40 15.40 -7.87
CA ASN A 79 -11.26 14.22 -7.87
C ASN A 79 -12.23 14.13 -9.05
N GLU A 80 -12.57 15.27 -9.68
CA GLU A 80 -13.36 15.30 -10.92
C GLU A 80 -12.64 14.65 -12.11
N THR A 81 -11.32 14.52 -12.06
CA THR A 81 -10.49 14.04 -13.17
C THR A 81 -9.62 12.82 -12.84
N ILE A 82 -9.21 12.68 -11.58
CA ILE A 82 -8.36 11.59 -11.08
C ILE A 82 -8.94 11.18 -9.73
N PRO A 83 -9.20 9.89 -9.47
CA PRO A 83 -9.68 9.44 -8.17
C PRO A 83 -8.76 9.90 -7.04
N VAL A 84 -9.34 10.49 -5.99
CA VAL A 84 -8.62 10.93 -4.79
C VAL A 84 -9.11 10.15 -3.57
N VAL A 85 -8.20 9.45 -2.90
CA VAL A 85 -8.44 8.84 -1.59
C VAL A 85 -7.96 9.79 -0.49
N LEU A 86 -8.78 9.95 0.54
CA LEU A 86 -8.46 10.75 1.72
C LEU A 86 -8.15 9.81 2.89
N CYS A 87 -7.00 10.01 3.50
CA CYS A 87 -6.55 9.35 4.72
C CYS A 87 -6.37 10.45 5.79
N ASP A 88 -7.50 10.91 6.34
CA ASP A 88 -7.56 12.06 7.25
C ASP A 88 -7.89 11.69 8.71
N GLY A 89 -7.79 10.40 9.03
CA GLY A 89 -8.08 9.87 10.37
C GLY A 89 -9.57 9.72 10.68
N LYS A 90 -10.49 10.05 9.77
CA LYS A 90 -11.93 9.91 10.06
C LYS A 90 -12.45 8.50 9.84
N GLU A 91 -11.93 7.77 8.87
CA GLU A 91 -12.39 6.43 8.49
C GLU A 91 -11.20 5.51 8.21
N PHE A 92 -11.44 4.20 8.25
CA PHE A 92 -10.50 3.17 7.82
C PHE A 92 -11.21 2.23 6.86
N PHE A 93 -10.53 1.82 5.79
CA PHE A 93 -11.10 0.97 4.74
C PHE A 93 -9.98 0.42 3.84
N SER A 94 -10.33 -0.53 2.97
CA SER A 94 -9.44 -1.01 1.92
C SER A 94 -10.00 -0.64 0.55
N PHE A 95 -9.10 -0.50 -0.42
CA PHE A 95 -9.44 -0.29 -1.82
C PHE A 95 -8.48 -1.08 -2.71
N TRP A 96 -8.88 -1.27 -3.96
CA TRP A 96 -8.08 -1.98 -4.95
C TRP A 96 -7.82 -1.08 -6.14
N ILE A 97 -6.56 -1.01 -6.56
CA ILE A 97 -6.17 -0.27 -7.76
C ILE A 97 -5.17 -1.12 -8.55
N CYS A 98 -5.56 -1.49 -9.77
CA CYS A 98 -4.71 -2.23 -10.71
C CYS A 98 -3.99 -3.46 -10.07
N GLY A 99 -4.71 -4.24 -9.27
CA GLY A 99 -4.18 -5.45 -8.61
C GLY A 99 -3.44 -5.21 -7.29
N ALA A 100 -3.22 -3.96 -6.89
CA ALA A 100 -2.64 -3.60 -5.60
C ALA A 100 -3.74 -3.31 -4.56
N GLN A 101 -3.57 -3.82 -3.35
CA GLN A 101 -4.45 -3.48 -2.22
C GLN A 101 -3.91 -2.23 -1.51
N GLY A 102 -4.76 -1.23 -1.34
CA GLY A 102 -4.52 -0.09 -0.46
C GLY A 102 -5.28 -0.25 0.85
N LEU A 103 -4.62 0.03 1.97
CA LEU A 103 -5.18 0.03 3.31
C LEU A 103 -5.13 1.46 3.85
N VAL A 104 -6.29 2.06 4.12
CA VAL A 104 -6.40 3.35 4.81
C VAL A 104 -6.61 3.07 6.28
N LEU A 105 -5.68 3.51 7.12
CA LEU A 105 -5.66 3.27 8.55
C LEU A 105 -5.82 4.59 9.32
N ARG A 106 -6.52 4.51 10.44
CA ARG A 106 -6.68 5.57 11.42
C ARG A 106 -5.68 5.41 12.55
N SER A 107 -4.77 6.37 12.68
CA SER A 107 -3.64 6.29 13.62
C SER A 107 -4.08 6.37 15.08
N SER A 108 -5.14 7.11 15.40
CA SER A 108 -5.67 7.22 16.77
C SER A 108 -6.00 5.87 17.39
N ASP A 109 -6.57 4.95 16.60
CA ASP A 109 -7.03 3.64 17.06
C ASP A 109 -5.85 2.65 17.19
N LEU A 110 -4.73 2.92 16.51
CA LEU A 110 -3.52 2.11 16.54
C LEU A 110 -2.59 2.54 17.69
N LEU A 111 -2.48 3.85 17.94
CA LEU A 111 -1.61 4.41 18.98
C LEU A 111 -2.21 4.29 20.38
N ALA A 112 -3.54 4.34 20.52
CA ALA A 112 -4.22 4.17 21.80
C ALA A 112 -3.97 2.80 22.47
N GLN A 113 -3.40 1.82 21.75
CA GLN A 113 -3.15 0.47 22.27
C GLN A 113 -1.96 0.38 23.23
N GLU A 114 -0.95 1.26 23.11
CA GLU A 114 0.22 1.22 24.00
C GLU A 114 -0.10 1.64 25.44
N ASP A 115 -1.10 2.51 25.62
CA ASP A 115 -1.54 2.96 26.93
C ASP A 115 -2.27 1.86 27.72
N GLU A 116 -2.90 0.90 27.03
CA GLU A 116 -3.56 -0.25 27.63
C GLU A 116 -2.63 -1.44 27.85
N ASP A 117 -1.67 -1.70 26.96
CA ASP A 117 -0.71 -2.81 27.12
C ASP A 117 0.23 -2.62 28.33
N ASN A 118 0.52 -1.37 28.71
CA ASN A 118 1.23 -1.07 29.96
C ASN A 118 0.38 -1.29 31.23
N ARG A 119 -0.93 -1.53 31.12
CA ARG A 119 -1.82 -1.95 32.21
C ARG A 119 -2.11 -3.46 32.14
N LYS A 120 -1.07 -4.30 32.25
CA LYS A 120 -1.20 -5.75 32.52
C LYS A 120 -2.32 -6.46 31.74
N VAL A 121 -2.26 -6.45 30.41
CA VAL A 121 -3.02 -7.44 29.64
C VAL A 121 -2.22 -8.75 29.62
N LYS A 122 -2.70 -9.73 30.40
CA LYS A 122 -2.23 -11.12 30.27
C LYS A 122 -2.53 -11.59 28.85
N ASN A 123 -1.50 -12.06 28.15
CA ASN A 123 -1.54 -12.79 26.88
C ASN A 123 -1.98 -11.98 25.65
N GLY A 124 -1.04 -11.27 25.00
CA GLY A 124 -0.95 -11.12 23.53
C GLY A 124 -2.18 -10.64 22.74
N SER A 125 -3.21 -10.13 23.40
CA SER A 125 -4.47 -9.73 22.77
C SER A 125 -4.26 -8.35 22.16
N TRP A 126 -4.42 -8.21 20.83
CA TRP A 126 -4.45 -6.86 20.28
C TRP A 126 -5.75 -6.23 20.77
N GLY A 127 -5.69 -4.99 21.27
CA GLY A 127 -6.89 -4.28 21.70
C GLY A 127 -8.00 -4.43 20.65
N GLU A 128 -9.20 -4.79 21.10
CA GLU A 128 -10.35 -5.10 20.25
C GLU A 128 -10.97 -3.83 19.66
N THR A 129 -10.17 -3.00 19.00
CA THR A 129 -10.74 -1.95 18.16
C THR A 129 -11.31 -2.59 16.90
N THR A 130 -12.41 -2.04 16.39
CA THR A 130 -13.03 -2.49 15.13
C THR A 130 -12.01 -2.49 14.00
N GLN A 131 -11.13 -1.49 13.95
CA GLN A 131 -10.05 -1.41 12.97
C GLN A 131 -9.07 -2.58 13.09
N MET A 132 -8.69 -2.98 14.31
CA MET A 132 -7.71 -4.06 14.49
C MET A 132 -8.28 -5.44 14.16
N ALA A 133 -9.56 -5.68 14.45
CA ALA A 133 -10.23 -6.89 13.98
C ALA A 133 -10.28 -6.93 12.44
N TRP A 134 -10.71 -5.84 11.82
CA TRP A 134 -10.75 -5.69 10.36
C TRP A 134 -9.36 -5.83 9.72
N LEU A 135 -8.33 -5.21 10.29
CA LEU A 135 -6.97 -5.26 9.77
C LEU A 135 -6.41 -6.69 9.79
N ARG A 136 -6.70 -7.49 10.83
CA ARG A 136 -6.31 -8.90 10.87
C ARG A 136 -6.91 -9.68 9.69
N GLU A 137 -8.19 -9.46 9.39
CA GLU A 137 -8.86 -10.12 8.27
C GLU A 137 -8.23 -9.71 6.94
N GLN A 138 -7.93 -8.41 6.74
CA GLN A 138 -7.28 -7.94 5.52
C GLN A 138 -5.87 -8.50 5.34
N LEU A 139 -5.06 -8.55 6.41
CA LEU A 139 -3.70 -9.09 6.37
C LEU A 139 -3.70 -10.60 6.11
N GLU A 140 -4.65 -11.33 6.68
CA GLU A 140 -4.80 -12.76 6.43
C GLU A 140 -5.24 -13.03 4.98
N GLN A 141 -6.17 -12.23 4.44
CA GLN A 141 -6.54 -12.29 3.03
C GLN A 141 -5.35 -12.03 2.11
N SER A 142 -4.55 -10.98 2.39
CA SER A 142 -3.33 -10.66 1.64
C SER A 142 -2.30 -11.79 1.68
N ARG A 143 -2.12 -12.40 2.86
CA ARG A 143 -1.21 -13.52 3.05
C ARG A 143 -1.64 -14.76 2.26
N VAL A 144 -2.91 -15.14 2.35
CA VAL A 144 -3.46 -16.35 1.72
C VAL A 144 -3.58 -16.20 0.19
N ALA A 145 -4.03 -15.04 -0.28
CA ALA A 145 -4.15 -14.77 -1.72
C ALA A 145 -2.80 -14.40 -2.37
N GLY A 146 -1.77 -14.14 -1.56
CA GLY A 146 -0.42 -13.88 -2.03
C GLY A 146 -0.18 -12.49 -2.61
N HIS A 147 -1.16 -11.60 -2.58
CA HIS A 147 -1.00 -10.23 -3.08
C HIS A 147 -0.35 -9.30 -2.06
N HIS A 148 0.21 -8.19 -2.55
CA HIS A 148 0.85 -7.16 -1.74
C HIS A 148 -0.11 -6.02 -1.38
N ALA A 149 0.14 -5.42 -0.21
CA ALA A 149 -0.63 -4.29 0.28
C ALA A 149 0.25 -3.05 0.55
N PHE A 150 -0.35 -1.87 0.44
CA PHE A 150 0.23 -0.59 0.83
C PHE A 150 -0.67 0.06 1.87
N ALA A 151 -0.08 0.54 2.96
CA ALA A 151 -0.83 1.18 4.04
C ALA A 151 -0.64 2.71 4.02
N PHE A 152 -1.69 3.44 4.33
CA PHE A 152 -1.74 4.89 4.38
C PHE A 152 -2.30 5.33 5.72
N LEU A 153 -1.64 6.28 6.37
CA LEU A 153 -1.93 6.76 7.71
C LEU A 153 -2.02 8.29 7.74
N ASP A 154 -2.82 8.79 8.68
CA ASP A 154 -2.98 10.21 8.97
C ASP A 154 -1.90 10.78 9.91
N SER A 155 -0.96 9.95 10.41
CA SER A 155 0.17 10.36 11.26
C SER A 155 1.52 9.87 10.73
N ASP A 156 2.60 10.06 11.50
CA ASP A 156 3.94 9.58 11.15
C ASP A 156 3.98 8.04 11.34
N PRO A 157 4.26 7.24 10.28
CA PRO A 157 4.27 5.78 10.38
C PRO A 157 5.27 5.22 11.41
N ARG A 158 6.30 6.00 11.78
CA ARG A 158 7.31 5.61 12.78
C ARG A 158 6.79 5.66 14.21
N GLU A 159 5.64 6.28 14.44
CA GLU A 159 4.99 6.34 15.75
C GLU A 159 4.23 5.04 16.05
N LEU A 160 4.02 4.19 15.05
CA LEU A 160 3.34 2.92 15.24
C LEU A 160 4.18 1.93 16.07
N PRO A 161 3.54 1.07 16.89
CA PRO A 161 4.26 0.06 17.66
C PRO A 161 4.97 -0.96 16.76
N ASP A 162 6.21 -1.33 17.11
CA ASP A 162 6.99 -2.37 16.39
C ASP A 162 6.23 -3.69 16.24
N SER A 163 5.40 -4.02 17.23
CA SER A 163 4.59 -5.24 17.20
C SER A 163 3.57 -5.21 16.05
N LEU A 164 3.00 -4.04 15.75
CA LEU A 164 2.09 -3.80 14.64
C LEU A 164 2.85 -3.81 13.31
N LEU A 165 4.00 -3.14 13.22
CA LEU A 165 4.84 -3.13 12.02
C LEU A 165 5.22 -4.56 11.57
N LYS A 166 5.60 -5.43 12.52
CA LYS A 166 5.88 -6.86 12.25
C LYS A 166 4.66 -7.62 11.73
N LYS A 167 3.46 -7.29 12.19
CA LYS A 167 2.21 -7.94 11.76
C LYS A 167 1.83 -7.50 10.35
N LEU A 168 1.93 -6.20 10.06
CA LEU A 168 1.73 -5.65 8.72
C LEU A 168 2.70 -6.31 7.72
N ALA A 169 3.98 -6.43 8.08
CA ALA A 169 5.00 -7.06 7.26
C ALA A 169 4.66 -8.53 6.93
N ARG A 170 4.22 -9.30 7.93
CA ARG A 170 3.78 -10.70 7.76
C ARG A 170 2.55 -10.85 6.87
N GLY A 171 1.67 -9.85 6.85
CA GLY A 171 0.51 -9.78 5.96
C GLY A 171 0.82 -9.17 4.60
N LYS A 172 2.08 -9.25 4.11
CA LYS A 172 2.52 -8.74 2.80
C LYS A 172 2.29 -7.24 2.58
N THR A 173 2.23 -6.44 3.66
CA THR A 173 2.27 -4.98 3.53
C THR A 173 3.71 -4.55 3.24
N LEU A 174 3.94 -3.85 2.14
CA LEU A 174 5.28 -3.46 1.67
C LEU A 174 5.72 -2.14 2.28
N CYS A 175 4.84 -1.15 2.28
CA CYS A 175 5.14 0.21 2.71
C CYS A 175 3.98 0.83 3.48
N LEU A 176 4.34 1.71 4.41
CA LEU A 176 3.42 2.63 5.07
C LEU A 176 3.71 4.06 4.63
N PHE A 177 2.68 4.83 4.32
CA PHE A 177 2.77 6.25 3.99
C PHE A 177 2.04 7.08 5.03
N GLY A 178 2.59 8.22 5.41
CA GLY A 178 1.94 9.12 6.34
C GLY A 178 2.62 10.48 6.41
N VAL A 179 2.13 11.37 7.26
CA VAL A 179 2.64 12.73 7.41
C VAL A 179 3.41 12.90 8.70
N SER A 180 4.54 13.62 8.65
CA SER A 180 5.38 13.85 9.83
C SER A 180 5.47 15.32 10.18
N ASN A 181 5.29 15.61 11.47
CA ASN A 181 5.59 16.93 12.02
C ASN A 181 7.10 17.17 12.20
N ARG A 182 7.97 16.18 11.94
CA ARG A 182 9.43 16.32 12.03
C ARG A 182 10.02 16.71 10.68
N GLY A 183 10.75 17.83 10.64
CA GLY A 183 11.26 18.47 9.41
C GLY A 183 12.51 17.85 8.77
N SER A 184 12.81 16.56 8.96
CA SER A 184 13.84 15.91 8.13
C SER A 184 13.23 15.38 6.83
N LEU A 185 13.92 15.51 5.70
CA LEU A 185 13.58 14.80 4.47
C LEU A 185 14.09 13.37 4.60
N ASP A 186 13.22 12.37 4.69
CA ASP A 186 13.67 10.96 4.57
C ASP A 186 13.06 10.27 3.33
N TYR A 187 12.44 11.00 2.40
CA TYR A 187 11.86 10.33 1.24
C TYR A 187 11.83 11.15 -0.05
N ASP A 188 12.73 10.80 -0.97
CA ASP A 188 12.61 11.02 -2.42
C ASP A 188 12.79 9.67 -3.12
N GLY A 189 11.87 8.73 -2.84
CA GLY A 189 11.89 7.40 -3.42
C GLY A 189 10.79 7.22 -4.45
N SER A 190 11.09 6.51 -5.53
CA SER A 190 10.09 5.84 -6.36
C SER A 190 10.20 4.34 -6.10
N PHE A 191 9.14 3.74 -5.57
CA PHE A 191 9.05 2.28 -5.53
C PHE A 191 8.54 1.79 -6.87
N SER A 192 9.21 0.80 -7.45
CA SER A 192 8.74 0.03 -8.59
C SER A 192 8.52 -1.40 -8.13
N PHE A 193 7.27 -1.86 -8.19
CA PHE A 193 6.92 -3.25 -7.93
C PHE A 193 6.65 -3.98 -9.24
N ASP A 194 7.27 -5.15 -9.45
CA ASP A 194 6.93 -6.08 -10.54
C ASP A 194 5.91 -7.09 -10.01
N GLY A 195 4.74 -7.14 -10.65
CA GLY A 195 3.56 -7.94 -10.26
C GLY A 195 3.73 -9.47 -10.29
N LYS A 196 4.96 -9.99 -10.34
CA LYS A 196 5.19 -11.43 -10.31
C LYS A 196 4.90 -11.95 -8.92
N LEU A 197 3.88 -12.79 -8.81
CA LEU A 197 3.67 -13.63 -7.64
C LEU A 197 4.91 -14.52 -7.52
N ASP A 198 5.73 -14.32 -6.49
CA ASP A 198 6.75 -15.30 -6.16
C ASP A 198 6.01 -16.60 -5.80
N GLU A 199 6.09 -17.59 -6.70
CA GLU A 199 5.81 -18.99 -6.36
C GLU A 199 6.88 -19.39 -5.35
N GLU A 200 6.63 -19.16 -4.07
CA GLU A 200 7.50 -19.65 -3.01
C GLU A 200 7.47 -21.18 -3.07
N GLU A 201 8.63 -21.77 -3.40
CA GLU A 201 8.90 -23.20 -3.23
C GLU A 201 8.61 -23.56 -1.77
N ASP A 202 7.62 -24.43 -1.56
CA ASP A 202 7.25 -24.98 -0.25
C ASP A 202 8.47 -25.68 0.37
N ASP A 203 9.19 -24.97 1.23
CA ASP A 203 10.31 -25.51 2.00
C ASP A 203 9.76 -26.40 3.12
N ASN A 204 9.61 -27.66 2.74
CA ASN A 204 9.50 -28.88 3.51
C ASN A 204 9.79 -28.77 5.03
N CYS A 205 8.74 -28.67 5.84
CA CYS A 205 8.84 -28.86 7.30
C CYS A 205 8.34 -30.26 7.69
N GLU A 206 9.12 -31.29 7.37
CA GLU A 206 9.04 -32.60 8.00
C GLU A 206 9.57 -32.53 9.45
N LYS A 207 8.68 -32.66 10.44
CA LYS A 207 8.75 -33.68 11.53
C LYS A 207 7.84 -33.32 12.71
N GLY A 208 6.89 -34.22 13.01
CA GLY A 208 6.20 -34.26 14.30
C GLY A 208 4.94 -35.13 14.31
N ARG A 209 5.12 -36.45 14.45
CA ARG A 209 4.08 -37.48 14.43
C ARG A 209 3.09 -37.45 15.62
N ASN A 210 1.94 -38.07 15.36
CA ASN A 210 0.90 -38.66 16.25
C ASN A 210 -0.14 -37.68 16.83
N SER A 211 -1.47 -37.91 16.74
CA SER A 211 -2.22 -39.17 16.57
C SER A 211 -3.72 -38.95 16.31
N LYS A 212 -4.33 -39.90 15.58
CA LYS A 212 -5.71 -40.46 15.66
C LYS A 212 -6.87 -39.83 14.87
N ASP A 213 -7.32 -40.66 13.92
CA ASP A 213 -8.70 -41.00 13.55
C ASP A 213 -9.64 -39.93 12.99
N ALA A 214 -9.84 -39.97 11.66
CA ALA A 214 -11.16 -40.24 11.07
C ALA A 214 -11.01 -40.49 9.55
N SER A 215 -11.28 -41.73 9.17
CA SER A 215 -11.42 -42.24 7.80
C SER A 215 -12.64 -41.67 7.08
N VAL A 216 -12.49 -41.26 5.82
CA VAL A 216 -13.55 -41.34 4.80
C VAL A 216 -12.91 -41.78 3.48
N GLU A 217 -13.20 -43.01 3.08
CA GLU A 217 -12.97 -43.56 1.75
C GLU A 217 -14.03 -43.03 0.79
N VAL A 218 -13.64 -42.55 -0.39
CA VAL A 218 -14.50 -42.61 -1.59
C VAL A 218 -13.61 -42.96 -2.79
N ASP A 219 -14.09 -43.99 -3.49
CA ASP A 219 -13.42 -44.81 -4.48
C ASP A 219 -12.87 -44.08 -5.72
N LYS A 220 -11.76 -44.65 -6.20
CA LYS A 220 -11.29 -44.56 -7.58
C LYS A 220 -12.05 -45.58 -8.43
N GLU A 221 -12.55 -45.15 -9.59
CA GLU A 221 -12.51 -46.01 -10.78
C GLU A 221 -11.98 -45.22 -11.98
N GLU A 222 -10.95 -45.80 -12.59
CA GLU A 222 -10.26 -45.42 -13.81
C GLU A 222 -10.98 -46.04 -15.03
N LYS A 223 -10.85 -45.40 -16.22
CA LYS A 223 -10.21 -45.95 -17.43
C LYS A 223 -10.64 -45.21 -18.71
N GLU A 224 -9.68 -44.63 -19.46
CA GLU A 224 -9.05 -45.13 -20.71
C GLU A 224 -10.05 -45.22 -21.89
N ASN A 225 -9.83 -44.77 -23.13
CA ASN A 225 -8.81 -44.03 -23.89
C ASN A 225 -9.50 -43.69 -25.25
N ASP A 226 -9.00 -42.71 -26.01
CA ASP A 226 -8.46 -42.90 -27.37
C ASP A 226 -8.68 -41.75 -28.38
N ASP A 227 -7.55 -41.43 -29.01
CA ASP A 227 -7.24 -40.85 -30.32
C ASP A 227 -7.78 -39.50 -30.83
N GLY A 228 -6.83 -38.58 -31.03
CA GLY A 228 -6.38 -38.27 -32.38
C GLY A 228 -6.88 -36.96 -33.03
N GLY A 229 -5.98 -35.98 -33.14
CA GLY A 229 -6.17 -34.86 -34.07
C GLY A 229 -5.31 -33.65 -33.74
N GLY A 230 -4.13 -33.57 -34.37
CA GLY A 230 -3.27 -32.40 -34.26
C GLY A 230 -3.93 -31.15 -34.83
N ASP A 231 -3.72 -30.03 -34.15
CA ASP A 231 -3.77 -28.73 -34.80
C ASP A 231 -2.68 -27.83 -34.21
N ASP A 232 -1.88 -27.32 -35.14
CA ASP A 232 -0.69 -26.54 -34.95
C ASP A 232 -1.11 -25.10 -34.63
N SER A 233 -1.53 -24.86 -33.39
CA SER A 233 -1.63 -23.49 -32.88
C SER A 233 -0.41 -23.22 -32.02
N SER A 234 0.58 -22.57 -32.64
CA SER A 234 1.59 -21.83 -31.93
C SER A 234 0.88 -20.81 -31.03
N VAL A 235 0.62 -21.21 -29.78
CA VAL A 235 0.27 -20.30 -28.71
C VAL A 235 1.49 -19.41 -28.56
N GLU A 236 1.46 -18.25 -29.24
CA GLU A 236 2.32 -17.14 -28.87
C GLU A 236 2.11 -16.95 -27.37
N SER A 237 3.13 -17.27 -26.59
CA SER A 237 3.18 -16.93 -25.19
C SER A 237 2.99 -15.42 -25.14
N VAL A 238 1.77 -14.98 -24.83
CA VAL A 238 1.46 -13.61 -24.49
C VAL A 238 2.35 -13.35 -23.30
N GLY A 239 3.51 -12.74 -23.53
CA GLY A 239 4.46 -12.42 -22.49
C GLY A 239 3.69 -11.64 -21.45
N GLU A 240 3.53 -12.24 -20.26
CA GLU A 240 2.86 -11.62 -19.14
C GLU A 240 3.55 -10.28 -18.90
N LYS A 241 2.85 -9.19 -19.25
CA LYS A 241 3.40 -7.86 -19.12
C LYS A 241 3.49 -7.56 -17.63
N ALA A 242 4.71 -7.58 -17.13
CA ALA A 242 5.05 -7.06 -15.81
C ALA A 242 4.50 -5.63 -15.68
N HIS A 243 3.50 -5.44 -14.81
CA HIS A 243 2.99 -4.12 -14.49
C HIS A 243 3.89 -3.50 -13.43
N THR A 244 4.56 -2.41 -13.77
CA THR A 244 5.36 -1.64 -12.80
C THR A 244 4.47 -0.64 -12.07
N MET A 245 4.34 -0.74 -10.76
CA MET A 245 3.63 0.29 -9.98
C MET A 245 4.61 1.29 -9.39
N LYS A 246 4.36 2.58 -9.64
CA LYS A 246 5.16 3.70 -9.12
C LYS A 246 4.37 4.50 -8.10
N ILE A 247 4.85 4.57 -6.86
CA ILE A 247 4.34 5.53 -5.87
C ILE A 247 5.23 6.75 -5.86
N ALA A 248 4.69 7.90 -6.29
CA ALA A 248 5.40 9.16 -6.37
C ALA A 248 4.93 10.15 -5.28
N SER A 249 5.88 10.91 -4.73
CA SER A 249 5.60 12.03 -3.82
C SER A 249 5.68 13.36 -4.56
N THR A 250 4.88 14.35 -4.16
CA THR A 250 5.00 15.72 -4.67
C THR A 250 5.99 16.54 -3.83
N ASN A 251 7.30 16.39 -4.05
CA ASN A 251 8.38 17.25 -3.52
C ASN A 251 8.17 17.84 -2.10
N ASP A 252 7.73 17.03 -1.13
CA ASP A 252 7.40 17.53 0.20
C ASP A 252 8.28 16.92 1.30
N VAL A 253 8.73 17.80 2.18
CA VAL A 253 9.52 17.54 3.39
C VAL A 253 8.73 16.75 4.43
N ARG A 254 7.39 16.70 4.32
CA ARG A 254 6.52 16.16 5.37
C ARG A 254 5.98 14.76 5.09
N LEU A 255 6.05 14.26 3.86
CA LEU A 255 5.66 12.88 3.57
C LEU A 255 6.71 11.91 4.12
N ARG A 256 6.25 10.86 4.79
CA ARG A 256 7.07 9.73 5.20
C ARG A 256 6.62 8.46 4.52
N CYS A 257 7.62 7.68 4.12
CA CYS A 257 7.42 6.29 3.77
C CYS A 257 8.28 5.44 4.70
N LEU A 258 7.68 4.39 5.28
CA LEU A 258 8.37 3.35 6.02
C LEU A 258 8.24 2.05 5.24
N THR A 259 9.37 1.50 4.78
CA THR A 259 9.41 0.16 4.18
C THR A 259 9.41 -0.87 5.31
N LEU A 260 8.70 -1.98 5.08
CA LEU A 260 8.61 -3.07 6.06
C LEU A 260 9.59 -4.21 5.78
N GLU A 261 10.56 -4.00 4.89
CA GLU A 261 11.60 -4.98 4.55
C GLU A 261 12.36 -5.44 5.79
N GLU A 262 12.71 -4.51 6.68
CA GLU A 262 13.43 -4.82 7.92
C GLU A 262 12.59 -5.64 8.92
N TYR A 263 11.28 -5.70 8.70
CA TYR A 263 10.30 -6.37 9.54
C TYR A 263 9.77 -7.68 8.93
N GLY A 264 10.15 -8.03 7.69
CA GLY A 264 9.58 -9.13 6.89
C GLY A 264 10.61 -9.90 6.04
N VAL A 265 10.20 -11.06 5.52
CA VAL A 265 11.05 -12.14 4.94
C VAL A 265 11.35 -11.96 3.44
N TRP A 266 10.81 -10.92 2.82
CA TRP A 266 10.91 -10.64 1.37
C TRP A 266 12.02 -9.63 1.10
N LYS A 267 12.92 -9.95 0.16
CA LYS A 267 13.92 -9.00 -0.36
C LYS A 267 13.37 -8.38 -1.65
N PRO A 268 13.33 -7.05 -1.79
CA PRO A 268 13.12 -6.42 -3.09
C PRO A 268 14.20 -6.94 -4.04
N LYS A 269 13.81 -7.36 -5.23
CA LYS A 269 14.78 -7.53 -6.32
C LYS A 269 15.15 -6.13 -6.78
N ASP A 270 16.42 -5.78 -6.66
CA ASP A 270 16.97 -4.54 -7.24
C ASP A 270 16.56 -4.47 -8.73
N ILE A 271 15.95 -3.35 -9.13
CA ILE A 271 15.66 -3.00 -10.53
C ILE A 271 16.79 -2.10 -11.05
#